data_AF-A0A4Q3A5F7-F1
#
_entry.id   AF-A0A4Q3A5F7-F1
#
_cell.length_a   1.000
_cell.length_b   1.000
_cell.length_c   1.000
_cell.angle_alpha   90.00
_cell.angle_beta   90.00
_cell.angle_gamma   90.00
#
_symmetry.space_group_name_H-M   'P 1'
#
loop_
_entity.id
_entity.type
_entity.pdbx_description
1 polymer ?
#
loop_
_entity_poly.entity_id
_entity_poly.type
_entity_poly.pdbx_seq_one_letter_code
_entity_poly.pdbx_strand_id
1 'polypeptide(L)'
;MLLAAALLLAGAPDGTALQSEPALPGLLAAFDRHCAALDDYDALAKRIELGGWQRFEPEAGSQLHKLVTFSAKQPNLPGWQYRVDTYAPGSDRSLLAIITRAGITGQFSLECRIVAPGAKTKPAAAAIEAWAKRKPDTTEEQQGLAYWLWQPGTQPSHGSTAIAFVAEDSPIRAELPLLGLTVQAMKGSN
;
A
#
# COMPACT_ATOMS: atom_id res chain seq x y z
N MET A 1 31.29 60.63 13.59
CA MET A 1 30.28 59.59 13.30
C MET A 1 31.00 58.40 12.69
N LEU A 2 31.16 57.31 13.44
CA LEU A 2 31.74 56.05 12.97
C LEU A 2 30.66 55.26 12.20
N LEU A 3 30.92 54.87 10.95
CA LEU A 3 30.22 53.75 10.31
C LEU A 3 31.03 52.48 10.55
N ALA A 4 30.45 51.56 11.32
CA ALA A 4 30.97 50.22 11.54
C ALA A 4 30.36 49.24 10.51
N ALA A 5 31.19 48.29 10.08
CA ALA A 5 30.89 47.19 9.19
C ALA A 5 30.01 46.10 9.83
N ALA A 6 29.32 45.29 9.02
CA ALA A 6 29.09 43.87 9.31
C ALA A 6 28.74 43.07 8.04
N LEU A 7 29.48 41.97 7.89
CA LEU A 7 29.38 40.88 6.92
C LEU A 7 28.19 39.95 7.20
N LEU A 8 27.69 39.31 6.13
CA LEU A 8 27.18 37.94 5.96
C LEU A 8 26.19 37.34 6.98
N LEU A 9 25.10 36.78 6.46
CA LEU A 9 24.70 35.39 6.70
C LEU A 9 23.76 34.94 5.57
N ALA A 10 24.26 34.00 4.76
CA ALA A 10 23.45 33.23 3.84
C ALA A 10 22.54 32.31 4.66
N GLY A 11 21.23 32.49 4.55
CA GLY A 11 20.26 31.53 5.07
C GLY A 11 20.17 30.34 4.13
N ALA A 12 20.69 29.20 4.54
CA ALA A 12 20.30 27.92 3.96
C ALA A 12 18.84 27.63 4.35
N PRO A 13 17.98 27.16 3.43
CA PRO A 13 16.68 26.63 3.83
C PRO A 13 16.88 25.22 4.40
N ASP A 14 16.97 25.13 5.72
CA ASP A 14 16.62 23.91 6.45
C ASP A 14 15.10 23.71 6.35
N GLY A 15 14.65 22.53 5.92
CA GLY A 15 13.22 22.24 5.92
C GLY A 15 12.75 21.10 5.04
N THR A 16 13.55 20.06 4.80
CA THR A 16 12.97 18.76 4.42
C THR A 16 12.20 18.25 5.63
N ALA A 17 10.90 18.56 5.67
CA ALA A 17 9.97 17.96 6.62
C ALA A 17 10.16 16.45 6.54
N LEU A 18 10.56 15.86 7.67
CA LEU A 18 10.52 14.42 7.86
C LEU A 18 9.11 13.95 7.51
N GLN A 19 8.98 13.25 6.37
CA GLN A 19 7.74 12.61 5.95
C GLN A 19 7.27 11.75 7.11
N SER A 20 6.22 12.20 7.78
CA SER A 20 5.67 11.53 8.95
C SER A 20 5.12 10.19 8.49
N GLU A 21 5.50 9.11 9.16
CA GLU A 21 4.94 7.78 8.87
C GLU A 21 3.41 7.89 8.82
N PRO A 22 2.75 7.35 7.79
CA PRO A 22 1.31 7.47 7.71
C PRO A 22 0.70 6.70 8.90
N ALA A 23 -0.09 7.40 9.70
CA ALA A 23 -0.86 6.75 10.75
C ALA A 23 -1.90 5.80 10.13
N LEU A 24 -2.21 4.70 10.81
CA LEU A 24 -3.25 3.72 10.42
C LEU A 24 -4.53 4.40 9.86
N PRO A 25 -5.08 5.47 10.46
CA PRO A 25 -6.26 6.16 9.90
C PRO A 25 -6.07 6.68 8.47
N GLY A 26 -4.89 7.21 8.12
CA GLY A 26 -4.61 7.71 6.77
C GLY A 26 -4.56 6.58 5.74
N LEU A 27 -3.93 5.46 6.09
CA LEU A 27 -3.89 4.26 5.26
C LEU A 27 -5.29 3.67 5.04
N LEU A 28 -6.09 3.53 6.10
CA LEU A 28 -7.46 3.02 6.00
C LEU A 28 -8.37 3.97 5.20
N ALA A 29 -8.25 5.28 5.40
CA ALA A 29 -9.02 6.26 4.64
C ALA A 29 -8.67 6.26 3.14
N ALA A 30 -7.39 6.11 2.79
CA ALA A 30 -6.96 5.94 1.41
C ALA A 30 -7.55 4.64 0.82
N PHE A 31 -7.53 3.55 1.57
CA PHE A 31 -8.10 2.29 1.13
C PHE A 31 -9.61 2.36 0.93
N ASP A 32 -10.37 2.93 1.86
CA ASP A 32 -11.81 3.10 1.72
C ASP A 32 -12.16 4.01 0.53
N ARG A 33 -11.33 5.00 0.23
CA ARG A 33 -11.54 5.88 -0.93
C ARG A 33 -11.28 5.17 -2.25
N HIS A 34 -10.18 4.43 -2.33
CA HIS A 34 -9.65 3.93 -3.60
C HIS A 34 -10.03 2.49 -3.88
N CYS A 35 -10.02 1.63 -2.86
CA CYS A 35 -10.19 0.19 -3.00
C CYS A 35 -11.60 -0.32 -2.69
N ALA A 36 -12.56 0.54 -2.29
CA ALA A 36 -13.90 0.10 -1.86
C ALA A 36 -14.72 -0.64 -2.93
N ALA A 37 -14.38 -0.49 -4.21
CA ALA A 37 -15.03 -1.18 -5.31
C ALA A 37 -13.98 -1.82 -6.24
N LEU A 38 -14.11 -3.13 -6.45
CA LEU A 38 -13.23 -3.93 -7.31
C LEU A 38 -13.97 -4.40 -8.57
N ASP A 39 -14.56 -3.48 -9.31
CA ASP A 39 -15.43 -3.81 -10.45
C ASP A 39 -14.62 -4.12 -11.71
N ASP A 40 -13.66 -3.25 -12.00
CA ASP A 40 -12.84 -3.27 -13.20
C ASP A 40 -11.48 -2.61 -12.91
N TYR A 41 -10.43 -3.04 -13.63
CA TYR A 41 -9.08 -2.53 -13.45
C TYR A 41 -8.94 -1.07 -13.83
N ASP A 42 -9.43 -0.69 -15.02
CA ASP A 42 -9.28 0.67 -15.54
C ASP A 42 -10.15 1.66 -14.76
N ALA A 43 -11.34 1.22 -14.32
CA ALA A 43 -12.17 1.99 -13.41
C ALA A 43 -11.48 2.25 -12.06
N LEU A 44 -10.77 1.26 -11.53
CA LEU A 44 -10.00 1.40 -10.30
C LEU A 44 -8.80 2.34 -10.47
N ALA A 45 -8.02 2.16 -11.54
CA ALA A 45 -6.90 3.05 -11.90
C ALA A 45 -7.35 4.51 -12.00
N LYS A 46 -8.43 4.75 -12.77
CA LYS A 46 -9.01 6.09 -12.93
C LYS A 46 -9.49 6.70 -11.61
N ARG A 47 -10.04 5.89 -10.69
CA ARG A 47 -10.46 6.36 -9.36
C ARG A 47 -9.28 6.82 -8.51
N ILE A 48 -8.16 6.12 -8.59
CA ILE A 48 -6.92 6.50 -7.91
C ILE A 48 -6.40 7.83 -8.47
N GLU A 49 -6.35 7.95 -9.80
CA GLU A 49 -5.91 9.17 -10.49
C GLU A 49 -6.79 10.39 -10.18
N LEU A 50 -8.12 10.23 -10.20
CA LEU A 50 -9.06 11.28 -9.79
C LEU A 50 -8.93 11.67 -8.32
N GLY A 51 -8.34 10.80 -7.50
CA GLY A 51 -7.95 11.09 -6.12
C GLY A 51 -6.72 11.98 -5.98
N GLY A 52 -6.11 12.41 -7.07
CA GLY A 52 -4.87 13.19 -7.08
C GLY A 52 -3.60 12.34 -6.96
N TRP A 53 -3.71 11.01 -7.06
CA TRP A 53 -2.56 10.13 -7.06
C TRP A 53 -1.99 10.04 -8.48
N GLN A 54 -0.67 10.01 -8.56
CA GLN A 54 0.04 9.97 -9.83
C GLN A 54 0.64 8.60 -10.04
N ARG A 55 0.57 8.11 -11.27
CA ARG A 55 1.25 6.88 -11.66
C ARG A 55 2.75 7.07 -11.43
N PHE A 56 3.34 6.08 -10.79
CA PHE A 56 4.75 6.09 -10.43
C PHE A 56 5.36 4.76 -10.84
N GLU A 57 6.47 4.81 -11.58
CA GLU A 57 7.24 3.64 -11.94
C GLU A 57 8.37 3.42 -10.93
N PRO A 58 8.37 2.30 -10.19
CA PRO A 58 9.43 2.01 -9.23
C PRO A 58 10.80 1.90 -9.91
N GLU A 59 11.83 2.44 -9.26
CA GLU A 59 13.21 2.36 -9.77
C GLU A 59 13.63 0.89 -9.96
N ALA A 60 14.27 0.60 -11.09
CA ALA A 60 14.71 -0.75 -11.43
C ALA A 60 15.63 -1.34 -10.33
N GLY A 61 15.13 -2.35 -9.62
CA GLY A 61 15.87 -3.09 -8.59
C GLY A 61 15.55 -2.65 -7.16
N SER A 62 14.77 -1.57 -7.01
CA SER A 62 14.16 -1.19 -5.74
C SER A 62 13.28 -2.32 -5.16
N GLN A 63 13.08 -2.30 -3.84
CA GLN A 63 12.18 -3.26 -3.18
C GLN A 63 10.76 -3.19 -3.75
N LEU A 64 10.26 -1.97 -4.01
CA LEU A 64 8.97 -1.78 -4.65
C LEU A 64 8.92 -2.32 -6.10
N HIS A 65 9.99 -2.15 -6.89
CA HIS A 65 10.08 -2.81 -8.21
C HIS A 65 10.07 -4.34 -8.07
N LYS A 66 10.76 -4.89 -7.07
CA LYS A 66 10.72 -6.33 -6.77
C LYS A 66 9.32 -6.78 -6.36
N LEU A 67 8.55 -5.99 -5.62
CA LEU A 67 7.17 -6.33 -5.25
C LEU A 67 6.27 -6.35 -6.49
N VAL A 68 6.29 -5.27 -7.28
CA VAL A 68 5.49 -5.18 -8.52
C VAL A 68 5.82 -6.35 -9.45
N THR A 69 7.11 -6.67 -9.56
CA THR A 69 7.59 -7.81 -10.35
C THR A 69 7.20 -9.16 -9.73
N PHE A 70 7.18 -9.30 -8.41
CA PHE A 70 6.76 -10.51 -7.71
C PHE A 70 5.26 -10.77 -7.87
N SER A 71 4.43 -9.73 -7.69
CA SER A 71 2.99 -9.76 -7.96
C SER A 71 2.68 -10.12 -9.42
N ALA A 72 3.57 -9.78 -10.35
CA ALA A 72 3.47 -10.17 -11.75
C ALA A 72 4.05 -11.57 -12.07
N LYS A 73 4.67 -12.27 -11.11
CA LYS A 73 5.42 -13.53 -11.33
C LYS A 73 4.86 -14.78 -10.64
N GLN A 74 3.82 -14.69 -9.80
CA GLN A 74 3.24 -15.87 -9.14
C GLN A 74 1.98 -16.42 -9.83
N PRO A 75 1.94 -17.74 -10.10
CA PRO A 75 2.90 -18.46 -10.94
C PRO A 75 2.73 -18.00 -12.39
N ASN A 76 3.75 -18.13 -13.23
CA ASN A 76 3.60 -18.07 -14.70
C ASN A 76 2.71 -19.23 -15.19
N LEU A 77 1.43 -19.22 -14.82
CA LEU A 77 0.42 -20.15 -15.27
C LEU A 77 0.25 -19.90 -16.76
N PRO A 78 0.43 -20.93 -17.62
CA PRO A 78 0.31 -20.76 -19.06
C PRO A 78 -1.00 -20.07 -19.43
N GLY A 79 -0.90 -18.97 -20.18
CA GLY A 79 -2.03 -18.17 -20.64
C GLY A 79 -2.46 -17.02 -19.72
N TRP A 80 -2.04 -17.01 -18.45
CA TRP A 80 -2.37 -15.91 -17.51
C TRP A 80 -1.67 -14.61 -17.90
N GLN A 81 -2.45 -13.53 -17.92
CA GLN A 81 -1.96 -12.18 -18.14
C GLN A 81 -1.94 -11.41 -16.83
N TYR A 82 -0.83 -10.72 -16.60
CA TYR A 82 -0.61 -9.91 -15.41
C TYR A 82 -0.51 -8.44 -15.80
N ARG A 83 -1.19 -7.57 -15.05
CA ARG A 83 -1.06 -6.12 -15.15
C ARG A 83 -0.93 -5.55 -13.75
N VAL A 84 0.13 -4.79 -13.51
CA VAL A 84 0.41 -4.17 -12.21
C VAL A 84 0.74 -2.70 -12.42
N ASP A 85 0.02 -1.82 -11.75
CA ASP A 85 0.23 -0.37 -11.79
C ASP A 85 0.42 0.14 -10.37
N THR A 86 1.37 1.06 -10.18
CA THR A 86 1.67 1.69 -8.88
C THR A 86 1.42 3.19 -8.93
N TYR A 87 0.89 3.74 -7.83
CA TYR A 87 0.52 5.14 -7.69
C TYR A 87 0.99 5.70 -6.35
N ALA A 88 1.29 7.01 -6.31
CA ALA A 88 1.64 7.74 -5.09
C ALA A 88 0.93 9.12 -5.01
N PRO A 89 0.66 9.67 -3.82
CA PRO A 89 0.13 11.03 -3.66
C PRO A 89 1.15 12.12 -4.03
N GLY A 90 1.10 12.64 -5.25
CA GLY A 90 2.03 13.69 -5.71
C GLY A 90 3.50 13.26 -5.56
N SER A 91 4.34 14.13 -4.96
CA SER A 91 5.72 13.78 -4.61
C SER A 91 5.87 13.03 -3.30
N ASP A 92 4.80 12.92 -2.50
CA ASP A 92 4.82 12.21 -1.23
C ASP A 92 4.64 10.70 -1.46
N ARG A 93 5.62 9.92 -1.02
CA ARG A 93 5.64 8.46 -1.17
C ARG A 93 5.42 7.74 0.17
N SER A 94 4.85 8.47 1.14
CA SER A 94 4.44 7.92 2.44
C SER A 94 3.39 6.81 2.28
N LEU A 95 2.53 6.92 1.28
CA LEU A 95 1.57 5.90 0.87
C LEU A 95 1.74 5.52 -0.59
N LEU A 96 1.50 4.26 -0.90
CA LEU A 96 1.53 3.70 -2.24
C LEU A 96 0.24 2.92 -2.49
N ALA A 97 -0.33 3.08 -3.68
CA ALA A 97 -1.43 2.26 -4.12
C ALA A 97 -0.93 1.34 -5.24
N ILE A 98 -1.27 0.06 -5.14
CA ILE A 98 -0.86 -0.95 -6.11
C ILE A 98 -2.13 -1.66 -6.57
N ILE A 99 -2.35 -1.65 -7.89
CA ILE A 99 -3.43 -2.41 -8.51
C ILE A 99 -2.81 -3.56 -9.27
N THR A 100 -3.20 -4.79 -8.93
CA THR A 100 -2.80 -6.00 -9.65
C THR A 100 -4.02 -6.66 -10.26
N ARG A 101 -3.95 -6.99 -11.56
CA ARG A 101 -4.87 -7.91 -12.20
C ARG A 101 -4.09 -9.10 -12.74
N ALA A 102 -4.60 -10.28 -12.45
CA ALA A 102 -4.05 -11.54 -12.94
C ALA A 102 -5.20 -12.39 -13.45
N GLY A 103 -5.13 -12.91 -14.67
CA GLY A 103 -6.20 -13.78 -15.17
C GLY A 103 -6.07 -14.20 -16.62
N ILE A 104 -7.02 -15.06 -17.02
CA ILE A 104 -7.26 -15.52 -18.38
C ILE A 104 -8.67 -15.11 -18.82
N THR A 105 -9.01 -15.32 -20.09
CA THR A 105 -10.36 -15.05 -20.58
C THR A 105 -11.40 -15.80 -19.74
N GLY A 106 -12.31 -15.04 -19.12
CA GLY A 106 -13.38 -15.60 -18.27
C GLY A 106 -13.01 -15.79 -16.79
N GLN A 107 -11.74 -15.70 -16.40
CA GLN A 107 -11.32 -15.87 -15.00
C GLN A 107 -10.22 -14.87 -14.63
N PHE A 108 -10.46 -14.04 -13.62
CA PHE A 108 -9.46 -13.10 -13.12
C PHE A 108 -9.52 -12.89 -11.62
N SER A 109 -8.39 -12.47 -11.07
CA SER A 109 -8.25 -11.81 -9.79
C SER A 109 -7.95 -10.33 -10.02
N LEU A 110 -8.61 -9.47 -9.23
CA LEU A 110 -8.30 -8.06 -9.12
C LEU A 110 -7.95 -7.77 -7.66
N GLU A 111 -6.78 -7.19 -7.43
CA GLU A 111 -6.30 -6.76 -6.13
C GLU A 111 -6.10 -5.24 -6.13
N CYS A 112 -6.55 -4.60 -5.06
CA CYS A 112 -6.20 -3.22 -4.71
C CYS A 112 -5.53 -3.22 -3.35
N ARG A 113 -4.33 -2.63 -3.27
CA ARG A 113 -3.52 -2.56 -2.06
C ARG A 113 -3.10 -1.13 -1.78
N ILE A 114 -3.27 -0.67 -0.54
CA ILE A 114 -2.63 0.54 -0.03
C ILE A 114 -1.54 0.14 0.95
N VAL A 115 -0.32 0.65 0.73
CA VAL A 115 0.87 0.34 1.53
C VAL A 115 1.44 1.60 2.14
N ALA A 116 1.82 1.49 3.41
CA ALA A 116 2.58 2.44 4.19
C ALA A 116 3.99 1.87 4.47
N PRO A 117 4.94 2.01 3.53
CA PRO A 117 6.25 1.37 3.66
C PRO A 117 7.08 1.86 4.85
N GLY A 118 6.82 3.09 5.30
CA GLY A 118 7.50 3.69 6.44
C GLY A 118 6.89 3.37 7.79
N ALA A 119 5.74 2.68 7.88
CA ALA A 119 5.09 2.42 9.16
C ALA A 119 5.93 1.51 10.06
N LYS A 120 6.33 2.01 11.24
CA LYS A 120 7.14 1.23 12.21
C LYS A 120 6.35 0.62 13.35
N THR A 121 5.09 1.03 13.53
CA THR A 121 4.29 0.63 14.68
C THR A 121 3.17 -0.32 14.27
N LYS A 122 3.08 -1.47 14.97
CA LYS A 122 1.96 -2.40 14.81
C LYS A 122 0.64 -1.69 15.18
N PRO A 123 -0.39 -1.73 14.32
CA PRO A 123 -1.69 -1.18 14.67
C PRO A 123 -2.33 -1.93 15.85
N ALA A 124 -3.08 -1.21 16.68
CA ALA A 124 -3.90 -1.85 17.71
C ALA A 124 -5.04 -2.64 17.06
N ALA A 125 -5.21 -3.91 17.47
CA ALA A 125 -6.27 -4.78 16.94
C ALA A 125 -7.68 -4.16 17.07
N ALA A 126 -7.95 -3.48 18.18
CA ALA A 126 -9.23 -2.81 18.40
C ALA A 126 -9.53 -1.71 17.36
N ALA A 127 -8.51 -0.99 16.87
CA ALA A 127 -8.70 0.04 15.85
C ALA A 127 -9.02 -0.59 14.48
N ILE A 128 -8.38 -1.73 14.18
CA ILE A 128 -8.65 -2.52 12.98
C ILE A 128 -10.08 -3.07 13.01
N GLU A 129 -10.49 -3.67 14.13
CA GLU A 129 -11.85 -4.21 14.30
C GLU A 129 -12.91 -3.12 14.22
N ALA A 130 -12.64 -1.95 14.80
CA ALA A 130 -13.55 -0.80 14.73
C ALA A 130 -13.75 -0.31 13.29
N TRP A 131 -12.67 -0.26 12.49
CA TRP A 131 -12.75 0.08 11.06
C TRP A 131 -13.54 -0.97 10.27
N ALA A 132 -13.21 -2.25 10.45
CA ALA A 132 -13.86 -3.36 9.74
C ALA A 132 -15.31 -3.59 10.21
N LYS A 133 -15.71 -3.02 11.35
CA LYS A 133 -17.01 -3.19 12.03
C LYS A 133 -17.31 -4.65 12.43
N ARG A 134 -16.29 -5.51 12.42
CA ARG A 134 -16.35 -6.90 12.84
C ARG A 134 -14.95 -7.46 13.06
N LYS A 135 -14.89 -8.57 13.81
CA LYS A 135 -13.66 -9.32 14.00
C LYS A 135 -13.19 -9.98 12.70
N PRO A 136 -11.87 -10.11 12.50
CA PRO A 136 -11.32 -10.91 11.42
C PRO A 136 -11.60 -12.40 11.62
N ASP A 137 -11.72 -13.11 10.52
CA ASP A 137 -11.90 -14.56 10.47
C ASP A 137 -10.58 -15.28 10.78
N THR A 138 -9.44 -14.63 10.49
CA THR A 138 -8.11 -15.12 10.85
C THR A 138 -7.27 -13.99 11.41
N THR A 139 -6.56 -14.27 12.51
CA THR A 139 -5.50 -13.42 13.03
C THR A 139 -4.25 -14.29 13.21
N GLU A 140 -3.12 -13.79 12.74
CA GLU A 140 -1.84 -14.48 12.86
C GLU A 140 -0.79 -13.49 13.36
N GLU A 141 0.00 -13.92 14.33
CA GLU A 141 1.13 -13.14 14.84
C GLU A 141 2.32 -14.08 15.05
N GLN A 142 3.35 -13.92 14.22
CA GLN A 142 4.55 -14.76 14.27
C GLN A 142 5.74 -14.03 13.66
N GLN A 143 6.92 -14.19 14.25
CA GLN A 143 8.18 -13.70 13.67
C GLN A 143 8.13 -12.21 13.24
N GLY A 144 7.44 -11.35 13.99
CA GLY A 144 7.30 -9.92 13.65
C GLY A 144 6.28 -9.60 12.54
N LEU A 145 5.55 -10.60 12.02
CA LEU A 145 4.33 -10.43 11.24
C LEU A 145 3.14 -10.29 12.19
N ALA A 146 2.24 -9.38 11.88
CA ALA A 146 0.85 -9.41 12.34
C ALA A 146 -0.07 -9.34 11.13
N TYR A 147 -1.05 -10.23 11.08
CA TYR A 147 -1.94 -10.40 9.94
C TYR A 147 -3.38 -10.58 10.40
N TRP A 148 -4.30 -9.92 9.72
CA TRP A 148 -5.74 -9.99 9.94
C TRP A 148 -6.43 -10.20 8.60
N LEU A 149 -7.31 -11.19 8.51
CA LEU A 149 -8.01 -11.55 7.27
C LEU A 149 -9.50 -11.66 7.52
N TRP A 150 -10.26 -11.16 6.55
CA TRP A 150 -11.70 -11.28 6.47
C TRP A 150 -12.10 -12.00 5.18
N GLN A 151 -12.96 -13.02 5.31
CA GLN A 151 -13.58 -13.78 4.22
C GLN A 151 -15.07 -14.03 4.51
N PRO A 152 -16.01 -13.43 3.74
CA PRO A 152 -15.81 -12.48 2.64
C PRO A 152 -15.09 -11.21 3.11
N GLY A 153 -14.71 -10.29 2.22
CA GLY A 153 -14.00 -9.07 2.61
C GLY A 153 -14.85 -8.06 3.39
N THR A 154 -14.29 -6.87 3.67
CA THR A 154 -14.98 -5.82 4.46
C THR A 154 -15.97 -4.98 3.67
N GLN A 155 -15.97 -5.10 2.33
CA GLN A 155 -16.92 -4.42 1.43
C GLN A 155 -17.60 -5.46 0.52
N PRO A 156 -18.81 -5.18 -0.01
CA PRO A 156 -19.57 -6.14 -0.81
C PRO A 156 -18.84 -6.72 -2.03
N SER A 157 -17.98 -5.93 -2.71
CA SER A 157 -17.23 -6.41 -3.87
C SER A 157 -15.95 -7.17 -3.52
N HIS A 158 -15.59 -7.29 -2.24
CA HIS A 158 -14.36 -7.93 -1.80
C HIS A 158 -14.60 -9.41 -1.53
N GLY A 159 -13.92 -10.29 -2.28
CA GLY A 159 -13.85 -11.71 -1.93
C GLY A 159 -13.06 -11.93 -0.64
N SER A 160 -12.03 -11.12 -0.41
CA SER A 160 -11.34 -11.02 0.88
C SER A 160 -10.77 -9.64 1.12
N THR A 161 -10.50 -9.33 2.38
CA THR A 161 -9.75 -8.15 2.78
C THR A 161 -8.71 -8.59 3.80
N ALA A 162 -7.51 -8.04 3.73
CA ALA A 162 -6.47 -8.34 4.70
C ALA A 162 -5.72 -7.08 5.11
N ILE A 163 -5.27 -7.05 6.36
CA ILE A 163 -4.29 -6.10 6.87
C ILE A 163 -3.08 -6.90 7.30
N ALA A 164 -1.89 -6.45 6.92
CA ALA A 164 -0.64 -7.02 7.40
C ALA A 164 0.28 -5.91 7.91
N PHE A 165 0.98 -6.17 9.00
CA PHE A 165 2.06 -5.36 9.49
C PHE A 165 3.31 -6.24 9.62
N VAL A 166 4.44 -5.78 9.09
CA VAL A 166 5.72 -6.47 9.26
C VAL A 166 6.71 -5.54 9.94
N ALA A 167 7.19 -5.94 11.11
CA ALA A 167 8.16 -5.19 11.90
C ALA A 167 9.50 -5.01 11.16
N GLU A 168 10.22 -3.94 11.48
CA GLU A 168 11.49 -3.60 10.83
C GLU A 168 12.58 -4.64 11.06
N ASP A 169 12.57 -5.36 12.17
CA ASP A 169 13.55 -6.40 12.53
C ASP A 169 13.08 -7.82 12.19
N SER A 170 11.92 -7.95 11.55
CA SER A 170 11.33 -9.25 11.25
C SER A 170 12.18 -10.07 10.26
N PRO A 171 12.44 -11.37 10.52
CA PRO A 171 13.21 -12.23 9.60
C PRO A 171 12.46 -12.48 8.28
N ILE A 172 11.13 -12.41 8.26
CA ILE A 172 10.34 -12.60 7.03
C ILE A 172 10.48 -11.43 6.04
N ARG A 173 11.14 -10.33 6.45
CA ARG A 173 11.49 -9.22 5.55
C ARG A 173 12.33 -9.64 4.35
N ALA A 174 13.16 -10.67 4.50
CA ALA A 174 13.98 -11.18 3.41
C ALA A 174 13.14 -11.84 2.30
N GLU A 175 11.93 -12.27 2.63
CA GLU A 175 11.03 -13.02 1.75
C GLU A 175 9.90 -12.14 1.18
N LEU A 176 9.65 -10.97 1.80
CA LEU A 176 8.59 -10.05 1.41
C LEU A 176 9.15 -8.76 0.78
N PRO A 177 8.93 -8.52 -0.52
CA PRO A 177 9.56 -7.42 -1.25
C PRO A 177 9.01 -6.02 -0.92
N LEU A 178 8.00 -5.88 -0.05
CA LEU A 178 7.60 -4.58 0.54
C LEU A 178 6.93 -4.81 1.89
N LEU A 179 7.16 -3.89 2.83
CA LEU A 179 6.94 -4.06 4.27
C LEU A 179 6.35 -2.81 4.90
N GLY A 180 6.17 -2.81 6.22
CA GLY A 180 5.39 -1.80 6.92
C GLY A 180 3.94 -2.26 7.05
N LEU A 181 3.01 -1.32 6.99
CA LEU A 181 1.59 -1.60 7.13
C LEU A 181 0.93 -1.64 5.75
N THR A 182 0.14 -2.68 5.49
CA THR A 182 -0.62 -2.82 4.24
C THR A 182 -2.06 -3.17 4.54
N VAL A 183 -2.97 -2.66 3.70
CA VAL A 183 -4.36 -3.09 3.63
C VAL A 183 -4.68 -3.42 2.17
N GLN A 184 -5.24 -4.59 1.94
CA GLN A 184 -5.56 -5.09 0.60
C GLN A 184 -6.96 -5.66 0.52
N ALA A 185 -7.60 -5.50 -0.64
CA ALA A 185 -8.78 -6.24 -1.02
C ALA A 185 -8.52 -7.01 -2.30
N MET A 186 -9.08 -8.22 -2.35
CA MET A 186 -9.02 -9.09 -3.51
C MET A 186 -10.43 -9.50 -3.93
N LYS A 187 -10.67 -9.52 -5.23
CA LYS A 187 -11.86 -10.10 -5.86
C LYS A 187 -11.39 -11.18 -6.82
N GLY A 188 -11.84 -12.41 -6.58
CA GLY A 188 -11.79 -13.48 -7.58
C GLY A 188 -13.09 -13.50 -8.36
N SER A 189 -13.01 -13.73 -9.67
CA SER A 189 -14.14 -14.20 -10.48
C SER A 189 -13.97 -15.69 -10.72
N ASN A 190 -15.05 -16.44 -10.49
CA ASN A 190 -15.19 -17.84 -10.91
C ASN A 190 -15.98 -17.90 -12.21
#